data_AF-A0A947KJB4-F1
#
_entry.id   AF-A0A947KJB4-F1
#
_cell.length_a   1.000
_cell.length_b   1.000
_cell.length_c   1.000
_cell.angle_alpha   90.00
_cell.angle_beta   90.00
_cell.angle_gamma   90.00
#
_symmetry.space_group_name_H-M   'P 1'
#
loop_
_entity.id
_entity.type
_entity.pdbx_description
1 polymer ?
#
loop_
_entity_poly.entity_id
_entity_poly.type
_entity_poly.pdbx_seq_one_letter_code
_entity_poly.pdbx_strand_id
1 'polypeptide(L)' 'MKNISEITINEQWCKSCEICVNFCPKKVYEMGRFYPIAARPEDCIACKLCEKLCPDFAIIVTAPEKPDSSKK' A
#
# COMPACT_ATOMS: atom_id res chain seq x y z
N MET A 1 8.19 -9.94 16.90
CA MET A 1 7.13 -8.97 16.55
C MET A 1 7.34 -8.62 15.09
N LYS A 2 6.37 -8.84 14.20
CA LYS A 2 6.52 -8.49 12.78
C LYS A 2 6.25 -6.99 12.66
N ASN A 3 7.22 -6.22 12.19
CA ASN A 3 6.99 -4.82 11.85
C ASN A 3 6.30 -4.82 10.48
N ILE A 4 4.98 -4.70 10.47
CA ILE A 4 4.13 -4.74 9.28
C ILE A 4 4.02 -3.32 8.70
N SER A 5 4.00 -3.19 7.38
CA SER A 5 3.74 -1.90 6.73
C SER A 5 2.27 -1.50 6.87
N GLU A 6 2.00 -0.24 7.17
CA GLU A 6 0.63 0.29 7.23
C GLU A 6 0.21 0.83 5.85
N ILE A 7 -1.02 0.55 5.43
CA ILE A 7 -1.59 0.97 4.16
C ILE A 7 -2.93 1.64 4.41
N THR A 8 -3.09 2.88 3.94
CA THR A 8 -4.35 3.63 4.03
C THR A 8 -4.86 3.97 2.64
N ILE A 9 -6.17 3.81 2.42
CA ILE A 9 -6.85 4.15 1.17
C ILE A 9 -7.90 5.21 1.48
N ASN A 10 -7.79 6.40 0.88
CA ASN A 10 -8.80 7.44 0.96
C ASN A 10 -9.91 7.15 -0.07
N GLU A 11 -11.03 6.61 0.42
CA GLU A 11 -12.18 6.22 -0.40
C GLU A 11 -12.84 7.40 -1.14
N GLN A 12 -12.73 8.63 -0.62
CA GLN A 12 -13.30 9.81 -1.28
C GLN A 12 -12.50 10.22 -2.52
N TRP A 13 -11.21 9.89 -2.54
CA TRP A 13 -10.30 10.25 -3.63
C TRP A 13 -10.10 9.09 -4.60
N CYS A 14 -10.25 7.85 -4.12
CA CYS A 14 -10.13 6.66 -4.96
C CYS A 14 -11.16 6.67 -6.10
N LYS A 15 -10.70 6.44 -7.32
CA LYS A 15 -11.55 6.31 -8.53
C LYS A 15 -11.75 4.87 -9.00
N SER A 16 -11.31 3.90 -8.20
CA SER A 16 -11.49 2.46 -8.47
C SER A 16 -10.95 2.00 -9.82
N CYS A 17 -9.86 2.64 -10.27
CA CYS A 17 -9.21 2.37 -11.55
C CYS A 17 -8.35 1.08 -11.59
N GLU A 18 -8.31 0.32 -10.50
CA GLU A 18 -7.59 -0.96 -10.36
C GLU A 18 -6.06 -0.92 -10.54
N ILE A 19 -5.44 0.25 -10.71
CA ILE A 19 -3.99 0.39 -10.92
C ILE A 19 -3.22 -0.27 -9.76
N CYS A 20 -3.63 -0.04 -8.51
CA CYS A 20 -2.98 -0.65 -7.34
C CYS A 20 -3.09 -2.19 -7.33
N VAL A 21 -4.23 -2.74 -7.78
CA VAL A 21 -4.47 -4.19 -7.89
C VAL A 21 -3.54 -4.80 -8.93
N ASN A 22 -3.43 -4.16 -10.09
CA ASN A 22 -2.66 -4.67 -11.22
C ASN A 22 -1.15 -4.57 -11.00
N PHE A 23 -0.67 -3.41 -10.52
CA PHE A 23 0.75 -3.10 -10.45
C PHE A 23 1.43 -3.47 -9.14
N CYS A 24 0.69 -3.86 -8.10
CA CYS A 24 1.33 -4.31 -6.87
C CYS A 24 2.13 -5.60 -7.12
N PRO A 25 3.47 -5.60 -6.97
CA PRO A 25 4.30 -6.78 -7.24
C PRO A 25 4.05 -7.92 -6.26
N LYS A 26 3.52 -7.59 -5.08
CA LYS A 26 3.16 -8.53 -4.02
C LYS A 26 1.68 -8.89 -4.02
N LYS A 27 0.90 -8.37 -4.97
CA LYS A 27 -0.54 -8.60 -5.09
C LYS A 27 -1.27 -8.38 -3.76
N VAL A 28 -0.95 -7.28 -3.07
CA VAL A 28 -1.53 -6.92 -1.76
C VAL A 28 -3.02 -6.59 -1.88
N TYR A 29 -3.43 -6.02 -3.02
CA TYR A 29 -4.78 -5.48 -3.20
C TYR A 29 -5.70 -6.44 -3.93
N GLU A 30 -6.98 -6.37 -3.58
CA GLU A 30 -8.11 -6.94 -4.33
C GLU A 30 -9.19 -5.88 -4.52
N MET A 31 -10.02 -6.02 -5.55
CA MET A 31 -11.14 -5.11 -5.73
C MET A 31 -12.27 -5.48 -4.78
N GLY A 32 -12.63 -4.56 -3.88
CA GLY A 32 -13.82 -4.67 -3.05
C GLY A 32 -15.08 -4.27 -3.82
N ARG A 33 -16.16 -3.99 -3.09
CA ARG A 33 -17.44 -3.62 -3.72
C ARG A 33 -17.40 -2.29 -4.47
N PHE A 34 -16.67 -1.31 -3.92
CA PHE A 34 -16.62 0.04 -4.45
C PHE A 34 -15.21 0.56 -4.64
N TYR A 35 -14.24 0.07 -3.86
CA TYR A 35 -12.84 0.50 -3.87
C TYR A 35 -11.95 -0.71 -3.56
N PRO A 36 -10.65 -0.66 -3.93
CA PRO A 36 -9.70 -1.70 -3.58
C PRO A 36 -9.53 -1.82 -2.06
N ILE A 37 -9.32 -3.03 -1.59
CA ILE A 37 -8.93 -3.33 -0.21
C ILE A 37 -7.51 -3.89 -0.20
N ALA A 38 -6.74 -3.60 0.85
CA ALA A 38 -5.50 -4.33 1.11
C ALA A 38 -5.86 -5.69 1.70
N ALA A 39 -6.03 -6.71 0.86
CA ALA A 39 -6.43 -8.07 1.26
C ALA A 39 -5.29 -8.84 1.94
N ARG A 40 -4.04 -8.49 1.62
CA ARG A 40 -2.81 -9.10 2.17
C ARG A 40 -1.80 -8.04 2.62
N PRO A 41 -2.15 -7.16 3.58
CA PRO A 41 -1.28 -6.05 3.99
C PRO A 41 0.07 -6.53 4.56
N GLU A 42 0.12 -7.74 5.14
CA GLU A 42 1.33 -8.38 5.66
C GLU A 42 2.39 -8.70 4.59
N ASP A 43 1.98 -8.84 3.33
CA ASP A 43 2.88 -9.09 2.20
C ASP A 43 3.50 -7.79 1.65
N CYS A 44 3.05 -6.63 2.13
CA CYS A 44 3.52 -5.33 1.67
C CYS A 44 4.98 -5.08 2.06
N ILE A 45 5.83 -4.99 1.05
CA ILE A 45 7.26 -4.67 1.18
C ILE A 45 7.57 -3.16 1.20
N ALA A 46 6.55 -2.32 1.43
CA ALA A 46 6.66 -0.86 1.43
C ALA A 46 7.37 -0.25 0.20
N CYS A 47 7.20 -0.83 -1.00
CA CYS A 47 7.84 -0.32 -2.22
C CYS A 47 7.26 1.03 -2.72
N LYS A 48 6.10 1.42 -2.19
CA LYS A 48 5.35 2.65 -2.53
C LYS A 48 4.93 2.80 -4.00
N LEU A 49 4.93 1.72 -4.77
CA LEU A 49 4.54 1.79 -6.18
C LEU A 49 3.06 2.16 -6.36
N CYS A 50 2.17 1.58 -5.54
CA CYS A 50 0.74 1.91 -5.55
C CYS A 50 0.45 3.37 -5.18
N GLU A 51 1.24 3.96 -4.27
CA GLU A 51 1.17 5.39 -3.91
C GLU A 51 1.59 6.27 -5.08
N LYS A 52 2.72 5.94 -5.72
CA LYS A 52 3.26 6.70 -6.87
C LYS A 52 2.41 6.60 -8.14
N LEU A 53 1.78 5.45 -8.38
CA LEU A 53 0.96 5.22 -9.57
C LEU A 53 -0.50 5.63 -9.39
N CYS A 54 -0.96 5.92 -8.17
CA CYS A 54 -2.31 6.37 -7.96
C CYS A 54 -2.48 7.80 -8.51
N PRO A 55 -3.32 8.01 -9.55
CA PRO A 55 -3.46 9.33 -10.18
C PRO A 55 -4.07 10.38 -9.24
N ASP A 56 -4.86 9.94 -8.26
CA ASP A 56 -5.54 10.79 -7.28
C ASP A 56 -4.83 10.79 -5.91
N PHE A 57 -3.64 10.19 -5.81
CA PHE A 57 -2.88 10.06 -4.55
C PHE A 57 -3.71 9.50 -3.38
N ALA A 58 -4.66 8.62 -3.67
CA ALA A 58 -5.59 8.07 -2.68
C ALA A 58 -4.98 6.98 -1.78
N ILE A 59 -3.70 6.62 -1.96
CA ILE A 59 -3.05 5.52 -1.23
C ILE A 59 -1.81 6.06 -0.52
N ILE A 60 -1.66 5.74 0.77
CA ILE A 60 -0.47 6.04 1.57
C ILE A 60 0.11 4.73 2.10
N VAL A 61 1.43 4.57 1.98
CA VAL A 61 2.15 3.41 2.53
C VAL A 61 3.23 3.86 3.53
N THR A 62 3.08 3.45 4.79
CA THR A 62 4.06 3.70 5.86
C THR A 62 4.92 2.47 6.06
N ALA A 63 6.24 2.62 5.89
CA ALA A 63 7.19 1.55 6.14
C ALA A 63 7.38 1.37 7.66
N PRO A 64 7.60 0.14 8.14
CA PRO A 64 8.02 -0.06 9.50
C PRO A 64 9.36 0.65 9.79
N GLU A 65 9.48 1.25 10.97
CA GLU A 65 10.74 1.77 11.50
C GLU A 65 11.82 0.68 11.39
N LYS A 66 12.90 0.96 10.65
CA LYS A 66 14.09 0.11 10.67
C LYS A 66 14.87 0.42 11.94
N PRO A 67 15.40 -0.57 12.67
CA PRO A 67 16.36 -0.28 13.73
C PRO A 67 17.54 0.45 13.10
N ASP A 68 17.84 1.64 13.63
CA ASP A 68 18.90 2.51 13.17
C ASP A 68 20.26 1.79 13.17
N SER A 69 20.78 1.50 11.97
CA SER A 69 22.08 0.87 11.75
C SER A 69 23.25 1.85 11.82
N SER A 70 23.03 3.09 12.26
CA SER A 70 24.04 4.17 12.23
C SER A 70 24.82 4.36 13.53
N LYS A 71 24.59 3.53 14.57
CA LYS A 71 25.47 3.49 15.75
C LYS A 71 26.54 2.42 15.55
N LYS A 72 27.65 2.82 14.92
CA LYS A 72 28.94 2.11 15.02
C LYS A 72 29.79 2.80 16.09
#